data_AF-A0A8J3PN79-F1
#
_entry.id   AF-A0A8J3PN79-F1
#
_cell.length_a   1.000
_cell.length_b   1.000
_cell.length_c   1.000
_cell.angle_alpha   90.00
_cell.angle_beta   90.00
_cell.angle_gamma   90.00
#
_symmetry.space_group_name_H-M   'P 1'
#
loop_
_entity.id
_entity.type
_entity.pdbx_description
1 polymer ?
#
loop_
_entity_poly.entity_id
_entity_poly.type
_entity_poly.pdbx_seq_one_letter_code
_entity_poly.pdbx_strand_id
1 'polypeptide(L)'
;MVGAVTAFFWAGLVRIALLHHVTWSVNSICHMVGDQPFTTRDKSANFWPLAILSMGESWHNLHHADPTCARHGVRPEYLLFTARKARS
;
A
#
# COMPACT_ATOMS: atom_id res chain seq x y z
N MET A 1 -19.26 -30.75 -9.99
CA MET A 1 -17.77 -30.74 -9.85
C MET A 1 -17.12 -29.51 -10.46
N VAL A 2 -17.55 -29.03 -11.65
CA VAL A 2 -17.01 -27.81 -12.28
C VAL A 2 -17.04 -26.58 -11.37
N GLY A 3 -18.15 -26.30 -10.68
CA GLY A 3 -18.24 -25.14 -9.79
C GLY A 3 -17.24 -25.15 -8.62
N ALA A 4 -16.93 -26.32 -8.07
CA ALA A 4 -15.96 -26.43 -6.96
C ALA A 4 -14.53 -26.14 -7.44
N VAL A 5 -14.15 -26.62 -8.62
CA VAL A 5 -12.83 -26.36 -9.21
C VAL A 5 -12.67 -24.88 -9.58
N THR A 6 -13.71 -24.29 -10.20
CA THR A 6 -13.72 -22.86 -10.53
C THR A 6 -13.62 -21.99 -9.27
N ALA A 7 -14.36 -22.34 -8.21
CA ALA A 7 -14.29 -21.63 -6.93
C ALA A 7 -12.90 -21.75 -6.29
N PHE A 8 -12.31 -22.94 -6.25
CA PHE A 8 -10.96 -23.14 -5.72
C PHE A 8 -9.91 -22.32 -6.46
N PHE A 9 -9.98 -22.30 -7.80
CA PHE A 9 -9.03 -21.56 -8.62
C PHE A 9 -9.13 -20.04 -8.38
N TRP A 10 -10.34 -19.47 -8.46
CA TRP A 10 -10.52 -18.02 -8.36
C TRP A 10 -10.48 -17.50 -6.92
N ALA A 11 -11.22 -18.13 -6.01
CA ALA A 11 -11.31 -17.68 -4.61
C ALA A 11 -10.09 -18.11 -3.77
N GLY A 12 -9.37 -19.15 -4.20
CA GLY A 12 -8.13 -19.62 -3.58
C GLY A 12 -6.90 -19.05 -4.27
N LEU A 13 -6.50 -19.67 -5.38
CA LEU A 13 -5.19 -19.43 -6.00
C LEU A 13 -5.02 -17.99 -6.49
N VAL A 14 -5.97 -17.50 -7.30
CA VAL A 14 -5.88 -16.16 -7.87
C VAL A 14 -5.95 -15.10 -6.78
N ARG A 15 -6.88 -15.24 -5.82
CA ARG A 15 -6.98 -14.34 -4.67
C ARG A 15 -5.66 -14.26 -3.89
N ILE A 16 -5.07 -15.41 -3.55
CA ILE A 16 -3.82 -15.46 -2.78
C ILE A 16 -2.68 -14.82 -3.58
N ALA A 17 -2.55 -15.12 -4.88
CA ALA A 17 -1.53 -14.53 -5.73
C ALA A 17 -1.65 -13.01 -5.80
N LEU A 18 -2.86 -12.49 -6.05
CA LEU A 18 -3.11 -11.04 -6.10
C LEU A 18 -2.77 -10.36 -4.77
N LEU A 19 -3.19 -10.93 -3.64
CA LEU A 19 -2.87 -10.38 -2.32
C LEU A 19 -1.36 -10.31 -2.09
N HIS A 20 -0.60 -11.37 -2.39
CA HIS A 20 0.86 -11.36 -2.25
C HIS A 20 1.52 -10.32 -3.14
N HIS A 21 1.07 -10.21 -4.40
CA HIS A 21 1.59 -9.21 -5.32
C HIS A 21 1.35 -7.79 -4.80
N VAL A 22 0.18 -7.48 -4.25
CA VAL A 22 -0.10 -6.17 -3.65
C VAL A 22 0.83 -5.90 -2.47
N THR A 23 0.96 -6.85 -1.54
CA THR A 23 1.81 -6.69 -0.35
C THR A 23 3.28 -6.47 -0.72
N TRP A 24 3.84 -7.28 -1.61
CA TRP A 24 5.25 -7.15 -2.01
C TRP A 24 5.50 -5.93 -2.90
N SER A 25 4.48 -5.49 -3.64
CA SER A 25 4.55 -4.25 -4.41
C SER A 25 4.69 -3.04 -3.51
N VAL A 26 4.17 -3.04 -2.29
CA VAL A 26 4.42 -1.95 -1.32
C VAL A 26 5.91 -1.85 -1.05
N ASN A 27 6.56 -2.95 -0.68
CA ASN A 27 8.00 -2.94 -0.42
C ASN A 27 8.85 -2.58 -1.65
N SER A 28 8.37 -2.90 -2.86
CA SER A 28 9.13 -2.62 -4.08
C SER A 28 8.87 -1.20 -4.60
N ILE A 29 7.61 -0.87 -4.90
CA ILE A 29 7.22 0.39 -5.53
C ILE A 29 7.48 1.55 -4.58
N CYS A 30 7.11 1.43 -3.30
CA CYS A 30 7.33 2.52 -2.34
C CYS A 30 8.81 2.76 -2.01
N HIS A 31 9.75 1.90 -2.42
CA HIS A 31 11.20 2.17 -2.30
C HIS A 31 11.84 2.65 -3.61
N MET A 32 11.09 2.63 -4.72
CA MET A 32 11.58 3.04 -6.04
C MET A 32 10.89 4.30 -6.56
N VAL A 33 9.60 4.48 -6.29
CA VAL A 33 8.74 5.49 -6.91
C VAL A 33 7.75 6.03 -5.87
N GLY A 34 7.76 7.34 -5.67
CA GLY A 34 6.79 8.02 -4.82
C GLY A 34 7.28 9.36 -4.31
N ASP A 35 6.46 10.00 -3.49
CA ASP A 35 6.80 11.25 -2.80
C ASP A 35 7.39 10.95 -1.41
N GLN A 36 8.43 11.66 -1.00
CA GLN A 36 9.06 11.51 0.33
C GLN A 36 8.87 12.78 1.18
N PRO A 37 7.66 13.05 1.70
CA PRO A 37 7.39 14.25 2.49
C PRO A 37 8.04 14.26 3.88
N PHE A 38 8.42 13.09 4.41
CA PHE A 38 9.04 12.93 5.72
C PHE A 38 10.49 12.48 5.58
N THR A 39 11.37 13.05 6.41
CA THR A 39 12.78 12.66 6.45
C THR A 39 12.93 11.29 7.12
N THR A 40 13.27 10.28 6.34
CA THR A 40 13.60 8.92 6.83
C THR A 40 15.06 8.60 6.53
N ARG A 41 15.61 7.55 7.16
CA ARG A 41 16.97 7.07 6.90
C ARG A 41 17.07 6.17 5.65
N ASP A 42 15.93 5.79 5.09
CA ASP A 42 15.82 4.86 3.97
C ASP A 42 15.18 5.56 2.74
N LYS A 43 14.95 4.80 1.67
CA LYS A 43 14.33 5.32 0.44
C LYS A 43 12.81 5.10 0.40
N SER A 44 12.17 4.92 1.56
CA SER A 44 10.72 4.78 1.64
C SER A 44 10.00 6.03 1.13
N ALA A 45 9.00 5.83 0.29
CA ALA A 45 8.23 6.85 -0.41
C ALA A 45 6.74 6.52 -0.32
N ASN A 46 5.90 7.55 -0.38
CA ASN A 46 4.45 7.42 -0.41
C ASN A 46 3.99 7.26 -1.86
N PHE A 47 3.20 6.22 -2.13
CA PHE A 47 2.65 5.97 -3.47
C PHE A 47 1.13 5.80 -3.41
N TRP A 48 0.41 6.90 -3.63
CA TRP A 48 -1.05 6.97 -3.46
C TRP A 48 -1.86 5.98 -4.32
N PRO A 49 -1.49 5.61 -5.57
CA PRO A 49 -2.30 4.67 -6.35
C PRO A 49 -2.34 3.28 -5.71
N LEU A 50 -1.25 2.88 -5.07
CA LEU A 50 -1.17 1.59 -4.36
C LEU A 50 -1.90 1.64 -3.02
N ALA A 51 -2.22 2.82 -2.47
CA ALA A 51 -2.88 2.94 -1.17
C ALA A 51 -4.28 2.33 -1.20
N ILE A 52 -4.96 2.40 -2.35
CA ILE A 52 -6.29 1.80 -2.55
C ILE A 52 -6.19 0.27 -2.49
N LEU A 53 -5.19 -0.30 -3.16
CA LEU A 53 -5.02 -1.76 -3.25
C LEU A 53 -4.46 -2.33 -1.94
N SER A 54 -3.51 -1.62 -1.33
CA SER A 54 -2.82 -2.04 -0.11
C SER A 54 -3.51 -1.56 1.17
N MET A 55 -4.71 -0.98 1.06
CA MET A 55 -5.48 -0.44 2.18
C MET A 55 -4.70 0.57 3.07
N GLY A 56 -3.82 1.37 2.48
CA GLY A 56 -3.05 2.41 3.19
C GLY A 56 -1.60 2.03 3.53
N GLU A 57 -1.18 0.78 3.34
CA GLU A 57 0.22 0.36 3.57
C GLU A 57 1.26 1.11 2.69
N SER A 58 0.82 1.68 1.56
CA SER A 58 1.70 2.40 0.64
C SER A 58 2.05 3.83 1.09
N TRP A 59 1.55 4.28 2.25
CA TRP A 59 2.07 5.46 2.97
C TRP A 59 3.38 5.13 3.69
N HIS A 60 4.31 4.54 2.93
CA HIS A 60 5.47 3.87 3.46
C HIS A 60 6.47 4.86 4.07
N ASN A 61 6.66 6.03 3.47
CA ASN A 61 7.55 7.07 4.01
C ASN A 61 7.08 7.58 5.37
N LEU A 62 5.76 7.67 5.57
CA LEU A 62 5.21 8.02 6.87
C LEU A 62 5.46 6.92 7.91
N HIS A 63 5.21 5.67 7.54
CA HIS A 63 5.40 4.53 8.43
C HIS A 63 6.86 4.38 8.89
N HIS A 64 7.82 4.64 8.01
CA HIS A 64 9.25 4.65 8.36
C HIS A 64 9.69 5.89 9.15
N ALA A 65 8.98 7.01 9.02
CA ALA A 65 9.24 8.22 9.81
C ALA A 65 8.71 8.10 11.24
N ASP A 66 7.55 7.45 11.41
CA ASP A 66 6.93 7.18 12.71
C ASP A 66 6.31 5.78 12.74
N PRO A 67 7.11 4.75 13.08
CA PRO A 67 6.64 3.36 13.16
C PRO A 67 5.68 3.11 14.33
N THR A 68 5.57 4.05 15.29
CA THR A 68 4.65 3.93 16.44
C THR A 68 3.26 4.46 16.12
N CYS A 69 3.11 5.18 15.01
CA CYS A 69 1.83 5.65 14.54
C CYS A 69 0.96 4.47 14.08
N ALA A 70 -0.06 4.14 14.87
CA ALA A 70 -1.06 3.13 14.52
C ALA A 70 -1.99 3.56 13.36
N ARG A 71 -1.80 4.76 12.80
CA ARG A 71 -2.59 5.28 11.68
C ARG A 71 -1.82 5.05 10.38
N HIS A 72 -2.45 4.36 9.43
CA HIS A 72 -2.00 4.29 8.03
C HIS A 72 -2.23 5.64 7.32
N GLY A 73 -1.70 6.74 7.85
CA GLY A 73 -1.95 8.11 7.41
C GLY A 73 -2.03 9.10 8.57
N VAL A 74 -1.15 10.11 8.59
CA VAL A 74 -1.05 11.10 9.69
C VAL A 74 -1.94 12.33 9.46
N ARG A 75 -2.35 12.60 8.22
CA ARG A 75 -3.23 13.75 7.88
C ARG A 75 -4.58 13.25 7.33
N PRO A 76 -5.68 14.01 7.47
CA PRO A 76 -7.01 13.62 6.98
C PRO A 76 -7.04 13.18 5.51
N GLU A 77 -6.17 13.78 4.68
CA GLU A 77 -6.01 13.42 3.27
C GLU A 77 -5.38 12.04 3.04
N TYR A 78 -4.62 11.49 4.01
CA TYR A 78 -4.02 10.16 3.95
C TYR A 78 -4.90 9.08 4.58
N LEU A 79 -5.94 9.47 5.34
CA LEU A 79 -6.90 8.57 6.00
C LEU A 79 -7.92 7.97 5.03
N LEU A 80 -8.21 8.67 3.93
CA LEU A 80 -8.97 8.14 2.81
C LEU A 80 -7.95 7.64 1.79
N PHE A 81 -8.18 6.48 1.16
CA PHE A 81 -7.30 5.84 0.17
C PHE A 81 -6.89 6.71 -1.05
N THR A 82 -7.25 7.99 -1.04
CA THR A 82 -7.09 8.99 -2.09
C THR A 82 -6.37 10.22 -1.54
N ALA A 83 -5.12 10.11 -1.09
CA ALA A 83 -4.34 11.34 -0.84
C ALA A 83 -3.93 11.93 -2.20
N ARG A 84 -4.68 12.92 -2.68
CA ARG A 84 -4.16 13.84 -3.69
C ARG A 84 -3.16 14.73 -2.99
N LYS A 85 -1.92 14.71 -3.47
CA LYS A 85 -0.84 15.67 -3.19
C LYS A 85 -1.43 17.04 -2.87
N ALA A 86 -1.49 17.39 -1.59
CA ALA A 86 -1.67 18.76 -1.17
C ALA A 86 -0.40 19.48 -1.61
N ARG A 87 -0.43 20.04 -2.82
CA ARG A 87 0.59 20.95 -3.30
C ARG A 87 0.73 22.05 -2.26
N SER A 88 1.96 22.24 -1.79
CA SER A 88 2.43 23.48 -1.18
C SER A 88 2.10 24.66 -2.09
#